data_AF-A0A9P6JRT0-F1
#
_entry.id   AF-A0A9P6JRT0-F1
#
_cell.length_a   1.000
_cell.length_b   1.000
_cell.length_c   1.000
_cell.angle_alpha   90.00
_cell.angle_beta   90.00
_cell.angle_gamma   90.00
#
_symmetry.space_group_name_H-M   'P 1'
#
loop_
_entity.id
_entity.type
_entity.pdbx_description
1 polymer ?
#
loop_
_entity_poly.entity_id
_entity_poly.type
_entity_poly.pdbx_seq_one_letter_code
_entity_poly.pdbx_strand_id
1 'polypeptide(L)'
;METLIARNLKYLEGVIAVTILSPVVDRMGWSFSQPRGAVGGPLGDDGRLRDLYLKDNPHYDGMFTLPVLWDEKTNVIVNNDAPDIVRMFGVAFNDLIPSKATKNVKSLDFFPGDERTQNRIRRWTDYIDTASMAIYRAGYAQTQLEHDAAVKEVFAVLDKVDTQLRGSPFLLGRSTFSEADLRLYAFLIPFDAVFYALFKCNFKSIRNDYPNIHDFLRNLYWGRPAFRDATHFDHIKEHYYGSHQTLNPTRIAPLGPVHFILPYDSKHSPEKLLSHILL
;
A
#
# COMPACT_ATOMS: atom_id res chain seq x y z
N MET A 1 0.72 4.03 0.76
CA MET A 1 -0.40 3.32 1.43
C MET A 1 0.08 2.63 2.70
N GLU A 2 1.09 1.76 2.63
CA GLU A 2 1.65 1.04 3.80
C GLU A 2 1.94 1.95 5.01
N THR A 3 2.62 3.07 4.78
CA THR A 3 2.94 4.07 5.82
C THR A 3 1.71 4.70 6.44
N LEU A 4 0.65 4.97 5.67
CA LEU A 4 -0.63 5.50 6.19
C LEU A 4 -1.32 4.46 7.07
N ILE A 5 -1.34 3.20 6.64
CA ILE A 5 -1.93 2.10 7.42
C ILE A 5 -1.13 1.91 8.71
N ALA A 6 0.20 1.87 8.64
CA ALA A 6 1.07 1.75 9.81
C ALA A 6 0.86 2.89 10.82
N ARG A 7 0.78 4.15 10.33
CA ARG A 7 0.45 5.33 11.13
C ARG A 7 -0.89 5.16 11.86
N ASN A 8 -1.93 4.75 11.15
CA ASN A 8 -3.27 4.59 11.71
C ASN A 8 -3.34 3.40 12.70
N LEU A 9 -2.66 2.29 12.41
CA LEU A 9 -2.56 1.16 13.33
C LEU A 9 -1.87 1.52 14.65
N LYS A 10 -0.96 2.50 14.61
CA LYS A 10 -0.21 3.00 15.78
C LYS A 10 -0.87 4.21 16.44
N TYR A 11 -2.06 4.62 16.02
CA TYR A 11 -2.80 5.77 16.54
C TYR A 11 -1.99 7.08 16.50
N LEU A 12 -1.17 7.25 15.45
CA LEU A 12 -0.27 8.39 15.30
C LEU A 12 -0.94 9.57 14.59
N GLU A 13 -2.26 9.58 14.45
CA GLU A 13 -2.94 10.61 13.66
C GLU A 13 -2.87 12.00 14.27
N GLY A 14 -2.79 12.07 15.60
CA GLY A 14 -2.57 13.31 16.35
C GLY A 14 -1.09 13.71 16.49
N VAL A 15 -0.16 12.89 16.01
CA VAL A 15 1.30 13.10 16.14
C VAL A 15 1.93 13.41 14.79
N ILE A 16 1.52 12.69 13.75
CA ILE A 16 2.08 12.79 12.40
C ILE A 16 0.98 13.30 11.49
N ALA A 17 1.08 14.55 11.04
CA ALA A 17 0.19 15.10 10.03
C ALA A 17 0.39 14.39 8.68
N VAL A 18 -0.65 14.40 7.83
CA VAL A 18 -0.60 13.77 6.51
C VAL A 18 -1.06 14.78 5.47
N THR A 19 -0.25 14.94 4.43
CA THR A 19 -0.68 15.57 3.18
C THR A 19 -0.82 14.49 2.12
N ILE A 20 -1.99 14.44 1.47
CA ILE A 20 -2.23 13.57 0.32
C ILE A 20 -2.00 14.39 -0.94
N LEU A 21 -1.24 13.89 -1.92
CA LEU A 21 -0.99 14.59 -3.19
C LEU A 21 -2.09 14.29 -4.23
N SER A 22 -2.14 15.09 -5.29
CA SER A 22 -3.00 14.82 -6.44
C SER A 22 -2.81 13.39 -6.96
N PRO A 23 -3.89 12.66 -7.31
CA PRO A 23 -3.76 11.32 -7.88
C PRO A 23 -3.09 11.34 -9.25
N VAL A 24 -3.34 12.38 -10.06
CA VAL A 24 -2.81 12.45 -11.43
C VAL A 24 -1.38 12.97 -11.42
N VAL A 25 -0.46 12.16 -11.91
CA VAL A 25 0.96 12.50 -12.08
C VAL A 25 1.18 12.94 -13.52
N ASP A 26 1.54 14.21 -13.68
CA ASP A 26 1.88 14.80 -14.98
C ASP A 26 3.39 14.74 -15.25
N ARG A 27 3.85 15.40 -16.32
CA ARG A 27 5.28 15.44 -16.70
C ARG A 27 6.17 16.11 -15.65
N MET A 28 5.60 16.89 -14.74
CA MET A 28 6.29 17.58 -13.66
C MET A 28 6.27 16.78 -12.34
N GLY A 29 5.66 15.59 -12.36
CA GLY A 29 5.57 14.69 -11.22
C GLY A 29 4.40 15.01 -10.28
N TRP A 30 4.52 14.55 -9.05
CA TRP A 30 3.49 14.70 -8.02
C TRP A 30 3.26 16.16 -7.63
N SER A 31 2.00 16.55 -7.45
CA SER A 31 1.59 17.91 -7.05
C SER A 31 0.81 17.94 -5.75
N PHE A 32 0.94 19.06 -5.04
CA PHE A 32 0.14 19.36 -3.85
C PHE A 32 -1.26 19.87 -4.18
N SER A 33 -1.51 20.20 -5.45
CA SER A 33 -2.80 20.66 -5.96
C SER A 33 -3.91 19.67 -5.62
N GLN A 34 -4.95 20.15 -4.94
CA GLN A 34 -6.13 19.35 -4.61
C GLN A 34 -7.28 19.72 -5.54
N PRO A 35 -7.97 18.74 -6.15
CA PRO A 35 -9.11 19.01 -7.04
C PRO A 35 -10.33 19.67 -6.34
N ARG A 36 -10.29 19.88 -5.00
CA ARG A 36 -11.41 20.44 -4.22
C ARG A 36 -11.01 21.55 -3.23
N GLY A 37 -9.95 22.31 -3.52
CA GLY A 37 -9.59 23.49 -2.70
C GLY A 37 -9.21 23.17 -1.25
N ALA A 38 -8.79 21.94 -0.97
CA ALA A 38 -8.16 21.60 0.30
C ALA A 38 -6.74 22.19 0.33
N VAL A 39 -6.39 22.80 1.47
CA VAL A 39 -5.12 23.50 1.67
C VAL A 39 -3.95 22.56 1.36
N GLY A 40 -3.11 22.98 0.42
CA GLY A 40 -1.88 22.29 0.04
C GLY A 40 -0.96 22.12 1.23
N GLY A 41 -0.12 21.09 1.17
CA GLY A 41 0.83 20.74 2.23
C GLY A 41 1.90 21.81 2.46
N PRO A 42 3.11 21.43 2.91
CA PRO A 42 4.18 22.37 3.28
C PRO A 42 4.59 23.41 2.21
N LEU A 43 4.15 23.23 0.97
CA LEU A 43 4.45 24.08 -0.20
C LEU A 43 3.24 24.82 -0.79
N GLY A 44 2.04 24.69 -0.19
CA GLY A 44 0.80 25.26 -0.72
C GLY A 44 0.29 24.56 -1.99
N ASP A 45 -0.79 25.09 -2.58
CA ASP A 45 -1.57 24.43 -3.64
C ASP A 45 -0.82 24.26 -4.97
N ASP A 46 0.11 25.16 -5.27
CA ASP A 46 0.92 25.14 -6.50
C ASP A 46 2.22 24.33 -6.36
N GLY A 47 2.52 23.84 -5.16
CA GLY A 47 3.74 23.11 -4.86
C GLY A 47 3.85 21.78 -5.62
N ARG A 48 5.09 21.36 -5.92
CA ARG A 48 5.41 20.02 -6.43
C ARG A 48 6.28 19.26 -5.46
N LEU A 49 6.17 17.93 -5.47
CA LEU A 49 6.99 17.07 -4.61
C LEU A 49 8.49 17.30 -4.86
N ARG A 50 8.89 17.49 -6.12
CA ARG A 50 10.28 17.79 -6.48
C ARG A 50 10.83 19.02 -5.77
N ASP A 51 9.99 20.03 -5.52
CA ASP A 51 10.43 21.28 -4.91
C ASP A 51 10.74 21.04 -3.42
N LEU A 52 10.09 20.05 -2.79
CA LEU A 52 10.40 19.60 -1.43
C LEU A 52 11.78 18.96 -1.36
N TYR A 53 12.10 18.07 -2.31
CA TYR A 53 13.41 17.43 -2.43
C TYR A 53 14.52 18.44 -2.71
N LEU A 54 14.28 19.39 -3.62
CA LEU A 54 15.27 20.41 -3.98
C LEU A 54 15.45 21.47 -2.89
N LYS A 55 14.45 21.68 -2.02
CA LYS A 55 14.57 22.51 -0.83
C LYS A 55 15.51 21.89 0.21
N ASP A 56 15.42 20.57 0.39
CA ASP A 56 16.29 19.79 1.28
C ASP A 56 17.71 19.66 0.72
N ASN A 57 17.82 19.29 -0.56
CA ASN A 57 19.09 19.13 -1.27
C ASN A 57 18.98 19.71 -2.71
N PRO A 58 19.55 20.91 -2.95
CA PRO A 58 19.52 21.55 -4.28
C PRO A 58 20.22 20.76 -5.40
N HIS A 59 21.03 19.76 -5.05
CA HIS A 59 21.76 18.89 -5.98
C HIS A 59 21.17 17.48 -6.06
N TYR A 60 19.94 17.27 -5.58
CA TYR A 60 19.27 15.97 -5.68
C TYR A 60 19.06 15.57 -7.14
N ASP A 61 19.57 14.39 -7.51
CA ASP A 61 19.55 13.84 -8.87
C ASP A 61 18.73 12.54 -8.99
N GLY A 62 18.09 12.10 -7.89
CA GLY A 62 17.27 10.91 -7.83
C GLY A 62 15.82 11.10 -8.28
N MET A 63 15.01 10.05 -8.09
CA MET A 63 13.58 10.07 -8.36
C MET A 63 12.80 10.72 -7.21
N PHE A 64 11.87 11.62 -7.53
CA PHE A 64 10.97 12.22 -6.54
C PHE A 64 9.82 11.27 -6.19
N THR A 65 10.01 10.45 -5.15
CA THR A 65 9.10 9.36 -4.79
C THR A 65 8.26 9.66 -3.55
N LEU A 66 7.13 8.95 -3.43
CA LEU A 66 6.35 8.87 -2.20
C LEU A 66 6.59 7.50 -1.56
N PRO A 67 6.43 7.37 -0.23
CA PRO A 67 6.10 8.42 0.74
C PRO A 67 7.29 9.32 1.09
N VAL A 68 7.02 10.47 1.73
CA VAL A 68 8.04 11.34 2.33
C VAL A 68 7.66 11.61 3.78
N LEU A 69 8.60 11.35 4.70
CA LEU A 69 8.54 11.80 6.08
C LEU A 69 9.33 13.12 6.18
N TRP A 70 8.60 14.20 6.46
CA TRP A 70 9.12 15.57 6.46
C TRP A 70 9.20 16.12 7.88
N ASP A 71 10.31 16.77 8.24
CA ASP A 71 10.42 17.53 9.48
C ASP A 71 10.05 19.00 9.23
N GLU A 72 8.89 19.41 9.73
CA GLU A 72 8.41 20.79 9.62
C GLU A 72 9.25 21.81 10.41
N LYS A 73 9.98 21.38 11.45
CA LYS A 73 10.80 22.28 12.26
C LYS A 73 12.09 22.66 11.55
N THR A 74 12.78 21.66 11.01
CA THR A 74 14.08 21.86 10.35
C THR A 74 13.96 22.00 8.84
N ASN A 75 12.78 21.74 8.27
CA ASN A 75 12.50 21.79 6.83
C ASN A 75 13.40 20.84 6.01
N VAL A 76 13.51 19.58 6.47
CA VAL A 76 14.30 18.54 5.80
C VAL A 76 13.50 17.26 5.58
N ILE A 77 13.89 16.48 4.58
CA ILE A 77 13.37 15.12 4.39
C ILE A 77 14.08 14.20 5.39
N VAL A 78 13.33 13.65 6.33
CA VAL A 78 13.86 12.68 7.30
C VAL A 78 14.07 11.33 6.63
N ASN A 79 13.09 10.90 5.82
CA ASN A 79 13.11 9.59 5.17
C ASN A 79 12.13 9.55 3.99
N ASN A 80 12.47 8.80 2.94
CA ASN A 80 11.58 8.48 1.82
C ASN A 80 11.54 6.98 1.48
N ASP A 81 12.10 6.12 2.34
CA ASP A 81 12.00 4.67 2.24
C ASP A 81 10.80 4.16 3.03
N ALA A 82 9.81 3.59 2.33
CA ALA A 82 8.56 3.18 2.96
C ALA A 82 8.74 2.08 4.03
N PRO A 83 9.52 0.99 3.79
CA PRO A 83 9.79 -0.01 4.83
C PRO A 83 10.43 0.59 6.07
N ASP A 84 11.44 1.45 5.92
CA ASP A 84 12.09 2.08 7.07
C ASP A 84 11.15 3.00 7.84
N ILE A 85 10.33 3.81 7.15
CA ILE A 85 9.29 4.64 7.80
C ILE A 85 8.27 3.78 8.57
N VAL A 86 7.83 2.65 8.00
CA VAL A 86 6.92 1.72 8.69
C VAL A 86 7.56 1.19 9.97
N ARG A 87 8.84 0.80 9.94
CA ARG A 87 9.59 0.35 11.12
C ARG A 87 9.75 1.45 12.16
N MET A 88 10.06 2.68 11.73
CA MET A 88 10.09 3.85 12.62
C MET A 88 8.75 4.03 13.34
N PHE A 89 7.62 3.96 12.63
CA PHE A 89 6.30 4.07 13.25
C PHE A 89 5.98 2.93 14.22
N GLY A 90 6.51 1.73 13.97
CA GLY A 90 6.34 0.57 14.83
C GLY A 90 6.89 0.77 16.24
N VAL A 91 8.00 1.50 16.40
CA VAL A 91 8.71 1.58 17.70
C VAL A 91 9.01 2.98 18.20
N ALA A 92 9.39 3.92 17.32
CA ALA A 92 9.99 5.21 17.73
C ALA A 92 8.98 6.17 18.40
N PHE A 93 7.69 5.97 18.14
CA PHE A 93 6.62 6.86 18.63
C PHE A 93 5.79 6.23 19.76
N ASN A 94 6.21 5.09 20.32
CA ASN A 94 5.45 4.34 21.33
C ASN A 94 5.06 5.16 22.58
N ASP A 95 5.88 6.13 22.96
CA ASP A 95 5.62 7.01 24.11
C ASP A 95 4.59 8.10 23.82
N LEU A 96 4.35 8.40 22.54
CA LEU A 96 3.38 9.39 22.08
C LEU A 96 2.01 8.78 21.77
N ILE A 97 1.90 7.45 21.84
CA ILE A 97 0.63 6.75 21.62
C ILE A 97 -0.34 7.09 22.76
N PRO A 98 -1.56 7.56 22.46
CA PRO A 98 -2.53 7.95 23.48
C PRO A 98 -2.83 6.79 24.45
N SER A 99 -3.00 7.10 25.74
CA SER A 99 -3.33 6.10 26.77
C SER A 99 -4.66 5.37 26.53
N LYS A 100 -5.57 5.96 25.75
CA LYS A 100 -6.85 5.38 25.32
C LYS A 100 -6.72 4.38 24.16
N ALA A 101 -5.55 4.29 23.52
CA ALA A 101 -5.30 3.28 22.50
C ALA A 101 -5.39 1.87 23.13
N THR A 102 -5.73 0.86 22.33
CA THR A 102 -5.91 -0.50 22.87
C THR A 102 -4.61 -1.04 23.46
N LYS A 103 -4.71 -1.95 24.44
CA LYS A 103 -3.58 -2.38 25.29
C LYS A 103 -2.38 -2.92 24.51
N ASN A 104 -2.59 -3.40 23.28
CA ASN A 104 -1.56 -4.06 22.48
C ASN A 104 -0.92 -3.19 21.39
N VAL A 105 -1.32 -1.91 21.25
CA VAL A 105 -0.77 -1.03 20.19
C VAL A 105 0.71 -0.74 20.40
N LYS A 106 1.17 -0.55 21.64
CA LYS A 106 2.59 -0.29 21.93
C LYS A 106 3.49 -1.49 21.62
N SER A 107 2.96 -2.70 21.77
CA SER A 107 3.65 -3.95 21.41
C SER A 107 3.54 -4.32 19.93
N LEU A 108 2.75 -3.57 19.14
CA LEU A 108 2.68 -3.77 17.69
C LEU A 108 3.97 -3.24 17.04
N ASP A 109 4.88 -4.18 16.78
CA ASP A 109 6.06 -3.99 15.95
C ASP A 109 5.82 -4.62 14.58
N PHE A 110 6.14 -3.89 13.51
CA PHE A 110 5.97 -4.36 12.13
C PHE A 110 7.17 -5.19 11.65
N PHE A 111 8.29 -5.18 12.36
CA PHE A 111 9.45 -6.02 12.09
C PHE A 111 9.86 -6.88 13.30
N PRO A 112 8.92 -7.66 13.86
CA PRO A 112 9.09 -8.29 15.16
C PRO A 112 9.99 -9.53 15.11
N GLY A 113 10.43 -9.92 16.31
CA GLY A 113 10.98 -11.25 16.57
C GLY A 113 12.49 -11.34 16.36
N ASP A 114 12.97 -12.58 16.38
CA ASP A 114 14.37 -12.94 16.19
C ASP A 114 14.80 -12.90 14.71
N GLU A 115 16.09 -13.13 14.46
CA GLU A 115 16.65 -13.14 13.11
C GLU A 115 15.93 -14.11 12.17
N ARG A 116 15.47 -15.26 12.68
CA ARG A 116 14.71 -16.23 11.91
C ARG A 116 13.36 -15.66 11.45
N THR A 117 12.65 -14.98 12.35
CA THR A 117 11.38 -14.32 12.03
C THR A 117 11.60 -13.20 11.03
N GLN A 118 12.60 -12.35 11.26
CA GLN A 118 12.95 -11.25 10.36
C GLN A 118 13.39 -11.72 8.97
N ASN A 119 14.12 -12.85 8.88
CA ASN A 119 14.46 -13.47 7.59
C ASN A 119 13.23 -13.95 6.82
N ARG A 120 12.19 -14.43 7.52
CA ARG A 120 10.92 -14.79 6.89
C ARG A 120 10.16 -13.56 6.39
N ILE A 121 10.17 -12.45 7.16
CA ILE A 121 9.58 -11.18 6.74
C ILE A 121 10.25 -10.70 5.46
N ARG A 122 11.60 -10.58 5.46
CA ARG A 122 12.39 -10.18 4.29
C ARG A 122 12.11 -11.03 3.06
N ARG A 123 12.06 -12.36 3.23
CA ARG A 123 11.77 -13.27 2.12
C ARG A 123 10.39 -13.01 1.49
N TRP A 124 9.38 -12.71 2.31
CA TRP A 124 8.05 -12.40 1.78
C TRP A 124 8.00 -11.03 1.13
N THR A 125 8.63 -10.01 1.71
CA THR A 125 8.74 -8.69 1.06
C THR A 125 9.44 -8.81 -0.30
N ASP A 126 10.51 -9.59 -0.41
CA ASP A 126 11.22 -9.81 -1.67
C ASP A 126 10.33 -10.47 -2.74
N TYR A 127 9.51 -11.46 -2.36
CA TYR A 127 8.55 -12.06 -3.29
C TYR A 127 7.50 -11.05 -3.76
N ILE A 128 6.98 -10.23 -2.86
CA ILE A 128 5.96 -9.22 -3.19
C ILE A 128 6.55 -8.13 -4.07
N ASP A 129 7.79 -7.71 -3.81
CA ASP A 129 8.50 -6.72 -4.62
C ASP A 129 8.78 -7.25 -6.02
N THR A 130 9.18 -8.51 -6.11
CA THR A 130 9.34 -9.23 -7.40
C THR A 130 8.04 -9.19 -8.21
N ALA A 131 6.90 -9.53 -7.59
CA ALA A 131 5.60 -9.48 -8.26
C ALA A 131 5.17 -8.05 -8.62
N SER A 132 5.42 -7.08 -7.74
CA SER A 132 5.11 -5.67 -7.97
C SER A 132 5.86 -5.13 -9.19
N MET A 133 7.17 -5.39 -9.28
CA MET A 133 7.96 -5.02 -10.45
C MET A 133 7.49 -5.75 -11.71
N ALA A 134 7.15 -7.04 -11.59
CA ALA A 134 6.64 -7.83 -12.72
C ALA A 134 5.31 -7.29 -13.26
N ILE A 135 4.42 -6.76 -12.41
CA ILE A 135 3.18 -6.11 -12.87
C ILE A 135 3.47 -4.91 -13.77
N TYR A 136 4.40 -4.04 -13.39
CA TYR A 136 4.79 -2.91 -14.24
C TYR A 136 5.46 -3.38 -15.52
N ARG A 137 6.33 -4.40 -15.47
CA ARG A 137 6.93 -5.00 -16.67
C ARG A 137 5.85 -5.55 -17.62
N ALA A 138 4.84 -6.24 -17.09
CA ALA A 138 3.72 -6.74 -17.89
C ALA A 138 2.96 -5.60 -18.56
N GLY A 139 2.64 -4.54 -17.81
CA GLY A 139 1.90 -3.39 -18.34
C GLY A 139 2.62 -2.64 -19.46
N TYR A 140 3.95 -2.52 -19.36
CA TYR A 140 4.78 -1.72 -20.26
C TYR A 140 5.58 -2.52 -21.30
N ALA A 141 5.42 -3.85 -21.32
CA ALA A 141 6.09 -4.72 -22.27
C ALA A 141 5.87 -4.27 -23.72
N GLN A 142 6.93 -4.33 -24.53
CA GLN A 142 6.88 -3.94 -25.95
C GLN A 142 6.67 -5.15 -26.86
N THR A 143 6.82 -6.37 -26.32
CA THR A 143 6.60 -7.63 -27.04
C THR A 143 5.67 -8.56 -26.26
N GLN A 144 4.99 -9.45 -26.99
CA GLN A 144 4.13 -10.47 -26.38
C GLN A 144 4.93 -11.40 -25.45
N LEU A 145 6.16 -11.75 -25.83
CA LEU A 145 7.00 -12.65 -25.05
C LEU A 145 7.37 -12.06 -23.68
N GLU A 146 7.75 -10.78 -23.63
CA GLU A 146 8.04 -10.06 -22.39
C GLU A 146 6.80 -9.94 -21.50
N HIS A 147 5.65 -9.62 -22.11
CA HIS A 147 4.38 -9.55 -21.40
C HIS A 147 4.02 -10.89 -20.76
N ASP A 148 4.06 -11.97 -21.54
CA ASP A 148 3.73 -13.32 -21.08
C ASP A 148 4.66 -13.79 -19.95
N ALA A 149 5.96 -13.50 -20.07
CA ALA A 149 6.93 -13.86 -19.05
C ALA A 149 6.66 -13.11 -17.73
N ALA A 150 6.43 -11.80 -17.80
CA ALA A 150 6.14 -10.98 -16.63
C ALA A 150 4.82 -11.38 -15.96
N VAL A 151 3.77 -11.63 -16.74
CA VAL A 151 2.47 -12.11 -16.22
C VAL A 151 2.63 -13.44 -15.49
N LYS A 152 3.36 -14.41 -16.07
CA LYS A 152 3.62 -15.70 -15.41
C LYS A 152 4.35 -15.54 -14.07
N GLU A 153 5.28 -14.60 -13.97
CA GLU A 153 6.00 -14.31 -12.73
C GLU A 153 5.08 -13.75 -11.64
N VAL A 154 4.18 -12.81 -12.00
CA VAL A 154 3.16 -12.27 -11.08
C VAL A 154 2.31 -13.40 -10.51
N PHE A 155 1.74 -14.24 -11.37
CA PHE A 155 0.84 -15.31 -10.94
C PHE A 155 1.57 -16.44 -10.17
N ALA A 156 2.84 -16.70 -10.48
CA ALA A 156 3.66 -17.63 -9.69
C ALA A 156 3.87 -17.16 -8.24
N VAL A 157 3.97 -15.85 -8.00
CA VAL A 157 4.02 -15.30 -6.64
C VAL A 157 2.64 -15.35 -5.99
N LEU A 158 1.56 -14.97 -6.69
CA LEU A 158 0.20 -15.03 -6.16
C LEU A 158 -0.19 -16.46 -5.73
N ASP A 159 0.14 -17.48 -6.53
CA ASP A 159 -0.11 -18.88 -6.19
C ASP A 159 0.61 -19.30 -4.89
N LYS A 160 1.84 -18.81 -4.68
CA LYS A 160 2.59 -19.05 -3.43
C LYS A 160 1.95 -18.34 -2.24
N VAL A 161 1.54 -17.08 -2.41
CA VAL A 161 0.91 -16.29 -1.36
C VAL A 161 -0.42 -16.91 -0.95
N ASP A 162 -1.27 -17.30 -1.89
CA ASP A 162 -2.56 -17.94 -1.58
C ASP A 162 -2.36 -19.26 -0.82
N THR A 163 -1.38 -20.06 -1.24
CA THR A 163 -1.01 -21.28 -0.53
C THR A 163 -0.51 -21.00 0.89
N GLN A 164 0.29 -19.95 1.08
CA GLN A 164 0.83 -19.56 2.39
C GLN A 164 -0.27 -19.08 3.35
N LEU A 165 -1.27 -18.37 2.82
CA LEU A 165 -2.38 -17.83 3.61
C LEU A 165 -3.45 -18.87 3.93
N ARG A 166 -3.35 -20.10 3.41
CA ARG A 166 -4.30 -21.17 3.70
C ARG A 166 -4.36 -21.46 5.20
N GLY A 167 -5.51 -21.12 5.81
CA GLY A 167 -5.77 -21.30 7.24
C GLY A 167 -5.08 -20.28 8.15
N SER A 168 -4.46 -19.24 7.59
CA SER A 168 -3.74 -18.19 8.33
C SER A 168 -4.23 -16.80 7.94
N PRO A 169 -4.50 -15.90 8.90
CA PRO A 169 -4.85 -14.52 8.58
C PRO A 169 -3.68 -13.68 8.07
N PHE A 170 -2.42 -14.12 8.28
CA PHE A 170 -1.20 -13.39 7.93
C PHE A 170 -0.13 -14.32 7.33
N LEU A 171 0.83 -13.75 6.61
CA LEU A 171 1.90 -14.47 5.92
C LEU A 171 2.79 -15.29 6.85
N LEU A 172 3.07 -14.79 8.05
CA LEU A 172 3.94 -15.49 9.00
C LEU A 172 3.22 -16.47 9.92
N GLY A 173 1.89 -16.52 9.86
CA GLY A 173 1.04 -17.33 10.72
C GLY A 173 0.05 -16.48 11.50
N ARG A 174 -0.82 -17.13 12.29
CA ARG A 174 -1.90 -16.47 13.01
C ARG A 174 -1.45 -15.39 14.01
N SER A 175 -0.29 -15.56 14.63
CA SER A 175 0.15 -14.70 15.74
C SER A 175 1.12 -13.59 15.33
N THR A 176 1.52 -13.51 14.06
CA THR A 176 2.56 -12.58 13.60
C THR A 176 2.05 -11.79 12.41
N PHE A 177 1.56 -10.59 12.69
CA PHE A 177 1.38 -9.54 11.70
C PHE A 177 2.71 -8.78 11.52
N SER A 178 3.07 -8.42 10.30
CA SER A 178 4.33 -7.75 9.99
C SER A 178 4.22 -6.77 8.81
N GLU A 179 5.30 -6.05 8.51
CA GLU A 179 5.41 -5.21 7.32
C GLU A 179 5.17 -5.99 6.02
N ALA A 180 5.46 -7.30 5.98
CA ALA A 180 5.17 -8.13 4.81
C ALA A 180 3.66 -8.18 4.52
N ASP A 181 2.81 -8.16 5.56
CA ASP A 181 1.35 -8.14 5.39
C ASP A 181 0.87 -6.75 4.93
N LEU A 182 1.48 -5.67 5.41
CA LEU A 182 1.22 -4.30 4.92
C LEU A 182 1.58 -4.17 3.44
N ARG A 183 2.77 -4.64 3.08
CA ARG A 183 3.30 -4.68 1.70
C ARG A 183 2.39 -5.50 0.79
N LEU A 184 2.00 -6.69 1.23
CA LEU A 184 1.11 -7.57 0.49
C LEU A 184 -0.25 -6.90 0.27
N TYR A 185 -0.83 -6.31 1.30
CA TYR A 185 -2.10 -5.60 1.19
C TYR A 185 -2.03 -4.47 0.14
N ALA A 186 -1.00 -3.64 0.19
CA ALA A 186 -0.81 -2.53 -0.74
C ALA A 186 -0.62 -3.00 -2.20
N PHE A 187 0.05 -4.13 -2.40
CA PHE A 187 0.19 -4.76 -3.71
C PHE A 187 -1.14 -5.33 -4.24
N LEU A 188 -1.92 -5.99 -3.39
CA LEU A 188 -3.12 -6.71 -3.80
C LEU A 188 -4.35 -5.81 -4.00
N ILE A 189 -4.50 -4.76 -3.18
CA ILE A 189 -5.72 -3.95 -3.14
C ILE A 189 -6.09 -3.29 -4.50
N PRO A 190 -5.15 -2.77 -5.32
CA PRO A 190 -5.49 -2.26 -6.65
C PRO A 190 -5.66 -3.34 -7.72
N PHE A 191 -5.36 -4.62 -7.46
CA PHE A 191 -5.16 -5.63 -8.50
C PHE A 191 -6.39 -5.77 -9.41
N ASP A 192 -7.55 -6.06 -8.84
CA ASP A 192 -8.79 -6.27 -9.58
C ASP A 192 -9.38 -4.97 -10.17
N ALA A 193 -9.05 -3.82 -9.58
CA ALA A 193 -9.56 -2.51 -9.99
C ALA A 193 -8.72 -1.85 -11.09
N VAL A 194 -7.44 -2.22 -11.18
CA VAL A 194 -6.44 -1.58 -12.04
C VAL A 194 -5.62 -2.63 -12.78
N PHE A 195 -4.81 -3.41 -12.08
CA PHE A 195 -3.77 -4.23 -12.71
C PHE A 195 -4.33 -5.26 -13.68
N TYR A 196 -5.47 -5.85 -13.32
CA TYR A 196 -6.21 -6.80 -14.14
C TYR A 196 -6.50 -6.23 -15.54
N ALA A 197 -6.99 -5.00 -15.62
CA ALA A 197 -7.38 -4.38 -16.90
C ALA A 197 -6.28 -3.52 -17.53
N LEU A 198 -5.71 -2.57 -16.78
CA LEU A 198 -4.75 -1.59 -17.31
C LEU A 198 -3.43 -2.25 -17.72
N PHE A 199 -2.90 -3.12 -16.86
CA PHE A 199 -1.65 -3.84 -17.12
C PHE A 199 -1.86 -5.19 -17.81
N LYS A 200 -3.10 -5.53 -18.15
CA LYS A 200 -3.49 -6.80 -18.79
C LYS A 200 -3.05 -8.03 -18.00
N CYS A 201 -2.87 -7.91 -16.68
CA CYS A 201 -2.60 -9.05 -15.79
C CYS A 201 -3.91 -9.80 -15.48
N ASN A 202 -4.59 -10.30 -16.51
CA ASN A 202 -5.96 -10.80 -16.43
C ASN A 202 -6.11 -12.33 -16.46
N PHE A 203 -5.03 -13.08 -16.23
CA PHE A 203 -5.05 -14.55 -16.23
C PHE A 203 -6.01 -15.11 -15.16
N LYS A 204 -6.03 -14.47 -13.99
CA LYS A 204 -6.93 -14.73 -12.85
C LYS A 204 -7.21 -13.42 -12.13
N SER A 205 -8.33 -13.32 -11.44
CA SER A 205 -8.69 -12.22 -10.55
C SER A 205 -8.47 -12.61 -9.09
N ILE A 206 -8.10 -11.65 -8.24
CA ILE A 206 -7.92 -11.91 -6.81
C ILE A 206 -9.23 -12.39 -6.18
N ARG A 207 -10.35 -11.75 -6.50
CA ARG A 207 -11.62 -12.04 -5.82
C ARG A 207 -12.27 -13.37 -6.19
N ASN A 208 -11.99 -13.93 -7.36
CA ASN A 208 -12.66 -15.16 -7.81
C ASN A 208 -11.74 -16.39 -7.76
N ASP A 209 -10.43 -16.20 -7.90
CA ASP A 209 -9.51 -17.32 -8.16
C ASP A 209 -8.53 -17.57 -7.01
N TYR A 210 -8.44 -16.66 -6.04
CA TYR A 210 -7.52 -16.72 -4.89
C TYR A 210 -8.27 -16.58 -3.55
N PRO A 211 -8.93 -17.65 -3.07
CA PRO A 211 -9.82 -17.56 -1.91
C PRO A 211 -9.10 -17.14 -0.62
N ASN A 212 -7.85 -17.60 -0.40
CA ASN A 212 -7.12 -17.27 0.83
C ASN A 212 -6.59 -15.82 0.78
N ILE A 213 -6.16 -15.37 -0.40
CA ILE A 213 -5.80 -13.96 -0.62
C ILE A 213 -7.02 -13.05 -0.46
N HIS A 214 -8.16 -13.46 -1.02
CA HIS A 214 -9.38 -12.67 -0.92
C HIS A 214 -9.86 -12.58 0.53
N ASP A 215 -9.78 -13.67 1.29
CA ASP A 215 -10.06 -13.67 2.72
C ASP A 215 -9.10 -12.75 3.50
N PHE A 216 -7.80 -12.79 3.18
CA PHE A 216 -6.82 -11.85 3.74
C PHE A 216 -7.21 -10.39 3.48
N LEU A 217 -7.54 -10.03 2.24
CA LEU A 217 -7.97 -8.68 1.89
C LEU A 217 -9.26 -8.28 2.62
N ARG A 218 -10.28 -9.15 2.65
CA ARG A 218 -11.55 -8.89 3.34
C ARG A 218 -11.33 -8.70 4.85
N ASN A 219 -10.52 -9.56 5.46
CA ASN A 219 -10.21 -9.53 6.89
C ASN A 219 -9.58 -8.19 7.28
N LEU A 220 -8.64 -7.71 6.48
CA LEU A 220 -7.96 -6.43 6.75
C LEU A 220 -8.85 -5.23 6.39
N TYR A 221 -9.40 -5.19 5.17
CA TYR A 221 -10.18 -4.05 4.69
C TYR A 221 -11.48 -3.83 5.48
N TRP A 222 -12.26 -4.87 5.74
CA TRP A 222 -13.53 -4.70 6.47
C TRP A 222 -13.35 -4.80 7.99
N GLY A 223 -12.39 -5.61 8.46
CA GLY A 223 -12.20 -5.87 9.88
C GLY A 223 -11.42 -4.78 10.62
N ARG A 224 -10.72 -3.88 9.92
CA ARG A 224 -9.85 -2.86 10.53
C ARG A 224 -10.03 -1.49 9.87
N PRO A 225 -10.55 -0.48 10.61
CA PRO A 225 -10.69 0.89 10.10
C PRO A 225 -9.38 1.46 9.52
N ALA A 226 -8.25 1.19 10.17
CA ALA A 226 -6.93 1.65 9.70
C ALA A 226 -6.59 1.28 8.24
N PHE A 227 -7.08 0.13 7.75
CA PHE A 227 -6.90 -0.32 6.37
C PHE A 227 -7.94 0.30 5.44
N ARG A 228 -9.21 0.26 5.83
CA ARG A 228 -10.32 0.81 5.05
C ARG A 228 -10.15 2.30 4.80
N ASP A 229 -9.90 3.05 5.86
CA ASP A 229 -9.86 4.52 5.85
C ASP A 229 -8.58 5.03 5.15
N ALA A 230 -7.57 4.18 4.97
CA ALA A 230 -6.37 4.46 4.17
C ALA A 230 -6.51 4.06 2.69
N THR A 231 -7.62 3.43 2.27
CA THR A 231 -7.83 2.89 0.93
C THR A 231 -8.87 3.70 0.16
N HIS A 232 -8.41 4.51 -0.79
CA HIS A 232 -9.26 5.39 -1.60
C HIS A 232 -9.27 4.91 -3.05
N PHE A 233 -10.25 4.09 -3.43
CA PHE A 233 -10.32 3.50 -4.77
C PHE A 233 -10.47 4.52 -5.90
N ASP A 234 -11.13 5.64 -5.65
CA ASP A 234 -11.23 6.73 -6.62
C ASP A 234 -9.83 7.31 -6.91
N HIS A 235 -9.06 7.60 -5.87
CA HIS A 235 -7.67 8.10 -6.00
C HIS A 235 -6.77 7.08 -6.69
N ILE A 236 -6.88 5.79 -6.35
CA ILE A 236 -6.16 4.70 -7.02
C ILE A 236 -6.50 4.67 -8.51
N LYS A 237 -7.79 4.64 -8.88
CA LYS A 237 -8.20 4.55 -10.28
C LYS A 237 -7.84 5.81 -11.07
N GLU A 238 -8.10 6.98 -10.51
CA GLU A 238 -7.72 8.26 -11.11
C GLU A 238 -6.22 8.34 -11.37
N HIS A 239 -5.40 7.87 -10.42
CA HIS A 239 -3.95 7.81 -10.61
C HIS A 239 -3.58 6.92 -11.79
N TYR A 240 -3.97 5.65 -11.74
CA TYR A 240 -3.49 4.69 -12.72
C TYR A 240 -4.07 4.94 -14.12
N TYR A 241 -5.38 5.17 -14.24
CA TYR A 241 -6.00 5.40 -15.55
C TYR A 241 -5.72 6.81 -16.09
N GLY A 242 -5.47 7.80 -15.23
CA GLY A 242 -5.21 9.19 -15.62
C GLY A 242 -3.74 9.51 -15.92
N SER A 243 -2.80 8.87 -15.22
CA SER A 243 -1.36 9.20 -15.31
C SER A 243 -0.63 8.39 -16.39
N HIS A 244 -1.00 7.12 -16.59
CA HIS A 244 -0.30 6.22 -17.53
C HIS A 244 -0.81 6.36 -18.97
N GLN A 245 -0.66 7.55 -19.56
CA GLN A 245 -1.19 7.90 -20.89
C GLN A 245 -0.66 7.02 -22.03
N THR A 246 0.54 6.47 -21.90
CA THR A 246 1.09 5.50 -22.87
C THR A 246 0.30 4.19 -22.90
N LEU A 247 -0.30 3.81 -21.78
CA LEU A 247 -1.13 2.61 -21.64
C LEU A 247 -2.61 2.90 -21.86
N ASN A 248 -3.07 4.09 -21.49
CA ASN A 248 -4.46 4.53 -21.60
C ASN A 248 -4.57 5.98 -22.14
N PRO A 249 -4.44 6.20 -23.46
CA PRO A 249 -4.44 7.54 -24.04
C PRO A 249 -5.72 8.34 -23.80
N THR A 250 -6.87 7.67 -23.69
CA THR A 250 -8.18 8.31 -23.47
C THR A 250 -8.37 8.78 -22.03
N ARG A 251 -7.53 8.32 -21.09
CA ARG A 251 -7.65 8.54 -19.64
C ARG A 251 -8.98 8.11 -19.03
N ILE A 252 -9.75 7.29 -19.76
CA ILE A 252 -11.02 6.76 -19.27
C ILE A 252 -10.72 5.67 -18.25
N ALA A 253 -11.24 5.83 -17.03
CA ALA A 253 -11.27 4.77 -16.03
C ALA A 253 -12.49 3.85 -16.29
N PRO A 254 -12.32 2.51 -16.28
CA PRO A 254 -13.44 1.59 -16.32
C PRO A 254 -14.42 1.86 -15.18
N LEU A 255 -15.73 1.66 -15.41
CA LEU A 255 -16.73 1.83 -14.36
C LEU A 255 -16.54 0.83 -13.21
N GLY A 256 -16.19 -0.41 -13.55
CA GLY A 256 -16.05 -1.48 -12.58
C GLY A 256 -14.74 -1.45 -11.77
N PRO A 257 -14.56 -2.46 -10.90
CA PRO A 257 -15.59 -3.44 -10.51
C PRO A 257 -16.71 -2.83 -9.64
N VAL A 258 -17.89 -3.46 -9.63
CA VAL A 258 -19.03 -3.03 -8.79
C VAL A 258 -18.67 -3.04 -7.30
N HIS A 259 -17.90 -4.05 -6.87
CA HIS A 259 -17.31 -4.12 -5.54
C HIS A 259 -15.81 -4.31 -5.70
N PHE A 260 -15.03 -3.37 -5.14
CA PHE A 260 -13.57 -3.48 -5.11
C PHE A 260 -13.11 -4.61 -4.19
N ILE A 261 -13.77 -4.75 -3.04
CA ILE A 261 -13.62 -5.86 -2.11
C ILE A 261 -15.02 -6.40 -1.85
N LEU A 262 -15.22 -7.71 -2.03
CA LEU A 262 -16.53 -8.30 -1.78
C LEU A 262 -16.86 -8.18 -0.28
N PRO A 263 -18.09 -7.85 0.09
CA PRO A 263 -18.52 -7.91 1.48
C PRO A 263 -18.43 -9.36 1.98
N TYR A 264 -18.51 -9.53 3.30
CA TYR A 264 -18.86 -10.83 3.84
C TYR A 264 -20.35 -11.07 3.61
N ASP A 265 -20.72 -12.26 3.15
CA ASP A 265 -22.09 -12.72 3.22
C ASP A 265 -22.55 -12.60 4.69
N SER A 266 -23.83 -12.31 4.93
CA SER A 266 -24.41 -12.12 6.27
C SER A 266 -24.20 -13.30 7.26
N LYS A 267 -23.64 -14.42 6.80
CA LYS A 267 -23.28 -15.61 7.58
C LYS A 267 -21.79 -15.70 8.00
N HIS A 268 -20.90 -14.86 7.46
CA HIS A 268 -19.45 -14.98 7.65
C HIS A 268 -18.79 -13.68 8.15
N SER A 269 -19.34 -13.05 9.20
CA SER A 269 -18.73 -11.85 9.80
C SER A 269 -17.29 -12.11 10.34
N PRO A 270 -16.33 -11.20 10.11
CA PRO A 270 -14.94 -11.29 10.59
C PRO A 270 -14.79 -11.19 12.12
N GLU A 271 -15.85 -10.85 12.87
CA GLU A 271 -15.78 -10.60 14.32
C GLU A 271 -15.23 -11.77 15.14
N LYS A 272 -15.30 -13.01 14.62
CA LYS A 272 -14.76 -14.20 15.31
C LYS A 272 -13.27 -14.48 15.08
N LEU A 273 -12.63 -13.96 14.03
CA LEU A 273 -11.27 -14.37 13.65
C LEU A 273 -10.15 -13.43 14.15
N LEU A 274 -10.44 -12.14 14.34
CA LEU A 274 -9.41 -11.13 14.61
C LEU A 274 -9.47 -10.50 16.01
N SER A 275 -10.54 -10.74 16.78
CA SER A 275 -10.73 -10.17 18.12
C SER A 275 -9.68 -10.58 19.15
N HIS A 276 -8.90 -11.63 18.88
CA HIS A 276 -7.93 -12.20 19.83
C HIS A 276 -6.47 -11.94 19.45
N ILE A 277 -6.20 -11.29 18.32
CA ILE A 277 -4.84 -11.29 17.76
C ILE A 277 -4.20 -9.90 17.79
N LEU A 278 -4.95 -8.80 17.75
CA LEU A 278 -4.40 -7.44 17.87
C LEU A 278 -5.43 -6.42 18.43
N LEU A 279 -6.26 -6.80 19.40
CA LEU A 279 -7.03 -5.84 20.23
C LEU A 279 -6.30 -5.63 21.55
#